data_AF-A0AA88I2W6-F1
#
_entry.id   AF-A0AA88I2W6-F1
#
_cell.length_a   1.000
_cell.length_b   1.000
_cell.length_c   1.000
_cell.angle_alpha   90.00
_cell.angle_beta   90.00
_cell.angle_gamma   90.00
#
_symmetry.space_group_name_H-M   'P 1'
#
loop_
_entity.id
_entity.type
_entity.pdbx_description
1 polymer ?
#
loop_
_entity_poly.entity_id
_entity_poly.type
_entity_poly.pdbx_seq_one_letter_code
_entity_poly.pdbx_strand_id
1 'polypeptide(L)'
;MAVISHKKMKYLTWRDPFSSDGINAFLRDLSYGKGSTAPIRGAELPKIRDVEPWDGKDAILEVEEDIDLSDVELDELPKDEL
;
A
#
# COMPACT_ATOMS: atom_id res chain seq x y z
N MET A 1 2.70 -2.86 -15.23
CA MET A 1 1.96 -1.74 -15.87
C MET A 1 0.48 -2.10 -15.93
N ALA A 2 -0.43 -1.12 -15.85
CA ALA A 2 -1.86 -1.33 -16.04
C ALA A 2 -2.44 -0.22 -16.93
N VAL A 3 -3.34 -0.59 -17.84
CA VAL A 3 -4.07 0.37 -18.67
C VAL A 3 -5.48 0.51 -18.13
N ILE A 4 -5.92 1.75 -17.93
CA ILE A 4 -7.21 2.09 -17.34
C ILE A 4 -8.04 2.86 -18.36
N SER A 5 -9.30 2.46 -18.54
CA SER A 5 -10.27 3.23 -19.32
C SER A 5 -11.24 3.95 -18.38
N HIS A 6 -11.11 5.27 -18.26
CA HIS A 6 -12.01 6.11 -17.48
C HIS A 6 -13.48 5.93 -17.90
N LYS A 7 -13.76 5.89 -19.21
CA LYS A 7 -15.13 5.80 -19.72
C LYS A 7 -15.81 4.47 -19.38
N LYS A 8 -15.05 3.37 -19.36
CA LYS A 8 -15.58 2.01 -19.12
C LYS A 8 -15.39 1.54 -17.68
N MET A 9 -14.63 2.27 -16.86
CA MET A 9 -14.22 1.87 -15.50
C MET A 9 -13.68 0.43 -15.43
N LYS A 10 -12.86 0.08 -16.43
CA LYS A 10 -12.17 -1.20 -16.53
C LYS A 10 -10.68 -0.97 -16.63
N TYR A 11 -9.93 -1.91 -16.09
CA TYR A 11 -8.48 -1.94 -16.21
C TYR A 11 -8.02 -3.27 -16.75
N LEU A 12 -6.82 -3.26 -17.33
CA LEU A 12 -6.14 -4.46 -17.79
C LEU A 12 -4.71 -4.42 -17.31
N THR A 13 -4.33 -5.43 -16.54
CA THR A 13 -2.97 -5.56 -16.02
C THR A 13 -2.11 -6.28 -17.05
N TRP A 14 -0.99 -5.66 -17.40
CA TRP A 14 0.01 -6.28 -18.24
C TRP A 14 0.90 -7.22 -17.41
N ARG A 15 1.14 -8.44 -17.92
CA ARG A 15 1.88 -9.51 -17.22
C ARG A 15 3.18 -9.92 -17.91
N ASP A 16 3.44 -9.48 -19.14
CA ASP A 16 4.62 -9.88 -19.89
C ASP A 16 5.84 -8.99 -19.54
N PRO A 17 7.06 -9.36 -19.99
CA PRO A 17 8.28 -8.62 -19.71
C PRO A 17 8.26 -7.18 -20.23
N PHE A 18 8.80 -6.26 -19.44
CA PHE A 18 8.91 -4.84 -19.78
C PHE A 18 9.86 -4.59 -20.97
N SER A 19 9.34 -4.60 -22.20
CA SER A 19 10.10 -4.31 -23.43
C SER A 19 9.29 -3.48 -24.44
N SER A 20 9.97 -2.74 -25.32
CA SER A 20 9.33 -1.90 -26.35
C SER A 20 8.44 -2.71 -27.29
N ASP A 21 8.92 -3.87 -27.74
CA ASP A 21 8.15 -4.79 -28.59
C ASP A 21 6.94 -5.37 -27.86
N GLY A 22 7.11 -5.74 -26.58
CA GLY A 22 6.03 -6.27 -25.74
C GLY A 22 4.91 -5.24 -25.51
N ILE A 23 5.29 -3.99 -25.24
CA ILE A 23 4.33 -2.89 -25.06
C ILE A 23 3.59 -2.61 -26.37
N ASN A 24 4.28 -2.59 -27.52
CA ASN A 24 3.65 -2.36 -28.83
C ASN A 24 2.67 -3.48 -29.20
N ALA A 25 3.04 -4.75 -28.97
CA ALA A 25 2.16 -5.89 -29.20
C ALA A 25 0.93 -5.83 -28.27
N PHE A 26 1.14 -5.51 -27.00
CA PHE A 26 0.08 -5.37 -26.00
C PHE A 26 -0.94 -4.26 -26.36
N LEU A 27 -0.45 -3.09 -26.79
CA LEU A 27 -1.33 -2.00 -27.24
C LEU A 27 -2.07 -2.33 -28.53
N ARG A 28 -1.42 -3.09 -29.43
CA ARG A 28 -2.05 -3.60 -30.65
C ARG A 28 -3.20 -4.56 -30.30
N ASP A 29 -2.97 -5.53 -29.43
CA ASP A 29 -3.99 -6.49 -29.00
C ASP A 29 -5.17 -5.81 -28.29
N LEU A 30 -4.88 -4.83 -27.45
CA LEU A 30 -5.91 -3.99 -26.80
C LEU A 30 -6.76 -3.24 -27.84
N SER A 31 -6.15 -2.72 -28.90
CA SER A 31 -6.85 -2.02 -29.99
C SER A 31 -7.77 -2.94 -30.79
N TYR A 32 -7.37 -4.20 -30.97
CA TYR A 32 -8.22 -5.24 -31.55
C TYR A 32 -9.27 -5.79 -30.56
N GLY A 33 -9.35 -5.25 -29.34
CA GLY A 33 -10.30 -5.66 -28.32
C GLY A 33 -10.00 -7.04 -27.70
N LYS A 34 -8.77 -7.54 -27.88
CA LYS A 34 -8.31 -8.77 -27.23
C LYS A 34 -7.74 -8.44 -25.86
N GLY A 35 -8.15 -9.21 -24.85
CA GLY A 35 -7.65 -9.06 -23.49
C GLY A 35 -8.76 -9.12 -22.45
N SER A 36 -8.49 -9.87 -21.37
CA SER A 36 -9.41 -9.96 -20.24
C SER A 36 -9.32 -8.67 -19.41
N THR A 37 -10.43 -7.95 -19.33
CA THR A 37 -10.53 -6.71 -18.55
C THR A 37 -11.15 -7.00 -17.19
N ALA A 38 -10.61 -6.37 -16.15
CA ALA A 38 -11.16 -6.42 -14.80
C ALA A 38 -11.91 -5.10 -14.49
N PRO A 39 -13.02 -5.15 -13.74
CA PRO A 39 -13.72 -3.95 -13.29
C PRO A 39 -12.92 -3.23 -12.20
N ILE A 40 -12.89 -1.90 -12.23
CA ILE A 40 -12.34 -1.10 -11.13
C ILE A 40 -13.28 -1.24 -9.93
N ARG A 41 -12.75 -1.68 -8.78
CA ARG A 41 -13.54 -1.83 -7.55
C ARG A 41 -14.17 -0.49 -7.17
N GLY A 42 -15.48 -0.50 -6.94
CA GLY A 42 -16.23 0.70 -6.54
C GLY A 42 -16.64 1.63 -7.68
N ALA A 43 -16.27 1.35 -8.94
CA ALA A 43 -16.63 2.16 -10.11
C ALA A 43 -16.31 3.68 -10.01
N GLU A 44 -15.47 4.07 -9.05
CA GLU A 44 -14.99 5.42 -8.86
C GLU A 44 -13.47 5.43 -8.98
N LEU A 45 -12.93 6.50 -9.56
CA LEU A 45 -11.50 6.74 -9.50
C LEU A 45 -11.15 7.25 -8.10
N PRO A 46 -10.03 6.78 -7.51
CA PRO A 46 -9.60 7.27 -6.22
C PRO A 46 -9.35 8.77 -6.30
N LYS A 47 -9.84 9.51 -5.29
CA LYS A 47 -9.61 10.95 -5.17
C LYS A 47 -8.12 11.19 -4.92
N ILE A 48 -7.46 11.88 -5.85
CA ILE A 48 -6.08 12.36 -5.65
C ILE A 48 -6.18 13.50 -4.64
N ARG A 49 -5.43 13.39 -3.54
CA ARG A 49 -5.31 14.44 -2.53
C ARG A 49 -3.94 15.10 -2.71
N ASP A 50 -3.93 16.41 -2.79
CA ASP A 50 -2.69 17.17 -2.64
C ASP A 50 -2.32 17.15 -1.15
N VAL A 51 -1.23 16.47 -0.84
CA VAL A 51 -0.64 16.41 0.50
C VAL A 51 0.70 17.12 0.46
N GLU A 52 1.06 17.76 1.57
CA GLU A 52 2.39 18.34 1.69
C GLU A 52 3.45 17.22 1.56
N PRO A 53 4.54 17.46 0.81
CA PRO A 53 5.64 16.50 0.74
C PRO A 53 6.14 16.17 2.14
N TRP A 54 6.39 14.89 2.40
CA TRP A 54 6.98 14.47 3.67
C TRP A 54 8.33 15.17 3.88
N ASP A 55 8.51 15.74 5.07
CA ASP A 55 9.68 16.53 5.46
C ASP A 55 10.93 15.67 5.74
N GLY A 56 10.84 14.35 5.56
CA GLY A 56 11.93 13.40 5.73
C GLY A 56 12.32 13.15 7.19
N LYS A 57 11.52 13.63 8.15
CA LYS A 57 11.69 13.34 9.56
C LYS A 57 10.68 12.28 9.97
N ASP A 58 11.16 11.25 10.65
CA ASP A 58 10.28 10.32 11.32
C ASP A 58 9.57 11.02 12.48
N ALA A 59 8.34 10.60 12.78
CA ALA A 59 7.69 11.00 14.01
C ALA A 59 8.60 10.64 15.18
N ILE A 60 8.77 11.58 16.11
CA ILE A 60 9.47 11.30 17.36
C ILE A 60 8.71 10.13 18.02
N LEU A 61 9.41 9.04 18.30
CA LEU A 61 8.87 7.99 19.18
C LEU A 61 8.42 8.70 20.45
N GLU A 62 7.11 8.65 20.74
CA GLU A 62 6.60 9.10 22.01
C GLU A 62 7.46 8.43 23.08
N VAL A 63 8.21 9.25 23.83
CA VAL A 63 9.02 8.75 24.94
C VAL A 63 8.01 8.10 25.85
N GLU A 64 8.14 6.79 26.08
CA GLU A 64 7.36 6.12 27.11
C GLU A 64 7.55 6.94 28.38
N GLU A 65 6.47 7.58 28.86
CA GLU A 65 6.47 8.23 30.16
C GLU A 65 6.98 7.19 31.17
N ASP A 66 7.90 7.56 32.05
CA ASP A 66 8.34 6.69 33.14
C ASP A 66 7.09 6.14 33.83
N ILE A 67 6.78 4.86 33.58
CA ILE A 67 5.56 4.23 34.10
C ILE A 67 5.65 4.35 35.62
N ASP A 68 4.66 4.99 36.24
CA ASP A 68 4.64 5.16 37.69
C ASP A 68 4.38 3.79 38.35
N LEU A 69 5.45 3.14 38.79
CA LEU A 69 5.42 1.85 39.48
C LEU A 69 5.17 1.99 40.98
N SER A 70 4.81 3.17 41.48
CA SER A 70 4.55 3.37 42.91
C SER A 70 3.31 2.62 43.44
N ASP A 71 2.38 2.26 42.55
CA ASP A 71 1.18 1.47 42.86
C ASP A 71 1.40 -0.06 42.68
N VAL A 72 2.64 -0.49 42.41
CA VAL A 72 3.00 -1.89 42.22
C VAL A 72 3.65 -2.44 43.49
N GLU A 73 2.91 -3.21 44.28
CA GLU A 73 3.45 -4.00 45.38
C GLU A 73 3.95 -5.35 44.84
N LEU A 74 5.27 -5.56 44.86
CA LEU A 74 5.91 -6.83 44.53
C LEU A 74 6.12 -7.64 45.80
N ASP A 75 5.57 -8.86 45.83
CA ASP A 75 5.83 -9.82 46.91
C ASP A 75 7.34 -10.17 46.95
N GLU A 76 7.91 -10.26 48.15
CA GLU A 76 9.30 -10.70 48.33
C GLU A 76 9.44 -12.14 47.81
N LEU A 77 10.14 -12.31 46.69
CA LEU A 77 10.47 -13.63 46.17
C LEU A 77 11.25 -14.42 47.24
N PRO A 78 10.86 -15.67 47.55
CA PRO A 78 11.59 -16.48 48.52
C PRO A 78 13.04 -16.61 48.06
N LYS A 79 13.96 -16.20 48.95
CA LYS A 79 15.41 -16.10 48.70
C LYS A 79 16.11 -17.43 48.45
N ASP A 80 15.36 -18.53 48.38
CA ASP A 80 15.83 -19.91 48.32
C ASP A 80 15.93 -20.46 46.88
N GLU A 81 15.60 -19.69 45.84
CA GLU A 81 15.80 -20.07 44.43
C GLU A 81 16.71 -19.10 43.66
N LEU A 82 17.83 -18.67 44.26
CA LEU A 82 18.89 -17.90 43.60
C LEU A 82 20.22 -18.66 43.58
#